data_AF-A0AAP7JXT9-F1
#
_entry.id   AF-A0AAP7JXT9-F1
#
_cell.length_a   1.000
_cell.length_b   1.000
_cell.length_c   1.000
_cell.angle_alpha   90.00
_cell.angle_beta   90.00
_cell.angle_gamma   90.00
#
_symmetry.space_group_name_H-M   'P 1'
#
loop_
_entity.id
_entity.type
_entity.pdbx_description
1 polymer ?
#
loop_
_entity_poly.entity_id
_entity_poly.type
_entity_poly.pdbx_seq_one_letter_code
_entity_poly.pdbx_strand_id
1 'polypeptide(L)' 'MKPFESHNKQLKILRRRGMEVPSSAKRDLENENYYNIINGYKDLFLELDVNGNFLVPDKYK' A
#
# COMPACT_ATOMS: atom_id res chain seq x y z
N MET A 1 -12.61 11.31 4.13
CA MET A 1 -11.89 10.19 4.77
C MET A 1 -12.61 8.90 4.44
N LYS A 2 -11.91 7.86 3.99
CA LYS A 2 -12.53 6.52 3.92
C LYS A 2 -12.80 6.02 5.35
N PRO A 3 -13.90 5.30 5.60
CA PRO A 3 -14.17 4.75 6.92
C PRO A 3 -13.03 3.85 7.36
N PHE A 4 -12.67 3.93 8.63
CA PHE A 4 -11.63 3.07 9.20
C PHE A 4 -12.15 1.62 9.20
N GLU A 5 -11.51 0.79 8.38
CA GLU A 5 -11.72 -0.65 8.41
C GLU A 5 -10.76 -1.28 9.43
N SER A 6 -11.22 -2.30 10.14
CA SER A 6 -10.39 -2.96 11.17
C SER A 6 -9.06 -3.48 10.59
N HIS A 7 -8.01 -3.53 11.41
CA HIS A 7 -6.68 -4.02 10.99
C HIS A 7 -6.74 -5.42 10.33
N ASN A 8 -7.67 -6.28 10.77
CA ASN A 8 -7.89 -7.59 10.16
C ASN A 8 -8.46 -7.49 8.73
N LYS A 9 -9.34 -6.52 8.48
CA LYS A 9 -9.86 -6.24 7.13
C LYS A 9 -8.78 -5.63 6.24
N GLN A 10 -7.96 -4.74 6.79
CA GLN A 10 -6.80 -4.17 6.09
C GLN A 10 -5.82 -5.27 5.65
N LEU A 11 -5.47 -6.20 6.55
CA LEU A 11 -4.65 -7.38 6.23
C LEU A 11 -5.27 -8.22 5.08
N LYS A 12 -6.58 -8.43 5.09
CA LYS A 12 -7.27 -9.13 3.99
C LYS A 12 -7.17 -8.38 2.66
N ILE A 13 -7.26 -7.04 2.67
CA ILE A 13 -7.12 -6.22 1.46
C ILE A 13 -5.69 -6.33 0.91
N LEU A 14 -4.67 -6.27 1.78
CA LEU A 14 -3.27 -6.41 1.38
C LEU A 14 -3.03 -7.77 0.70
N ARG A 15 -3.50 -8.86 1.32
CA ARG A 15 -3.40 -10.22 0.77
C ARG A 15 -4.13 -10.38 -0.56
N ARG A 16 -5.34 -9.81 -0.68
CA ARG A 16 -6.10 -9.82 -1.94
C ARG A 16 -5.39 -9.05 -3.07
N ARG A 17 -4.56 -8.07 -2.73
CA ARG A 17 -3.73 -7.32 -3.68
C ARG A 17 -2.42 -8.04 -4.04
N GLY A 18 -2.23 -9.27 -3.55
CA GLY A 18 -1.04 -10.07 -3.84
C GLY A 18 0.13 -9.84 -2.89
N MET A 19 -0.05 -9.12 -1.78
CA MET A 19 1.00 -8.99 -0.76
C MET A 19 0.97 -10.15 0.24
N GLU A 20 2.12 -10.80 0.43
CA GLU A 20 2.31 -11.80 1.49
C GLU A 20 2.47 -11.12 2.84
N VAL A 21 1.36 -10.92 3.55
CA VAL A 21 1.37 -10.29 4.87
C VAL A 21 0.98 -11.32 5.94
N PRO A 22 1.88 -11.71 6.86
CA PRO A 22 1.56 -12.65 7.92
C PRO A 22 0.60 -12.01 8.94
N SER A 23 -0.19 -12.82 9.65
CA SER A 23 -1.14 -12.30 10.65
C SER A 23 -0.45 -11.67 11.86
N SER A 24 0.83 -11.99 12.09
CA SER A 24 1.68 -11.34 13.09
C SER A 24 1.98 -9.87 12.79
N ALA A 25 1.92 -9.45 11.52
CA ALA A 25 2.15 -8.06 11.09
C ALA A 25 1.01 -7.10 11.49
N LYS A 26 -0.02 -7.60 12.19
CA LYS A 26 -1.10 -6.76 12.74
C LYS A 26 -0.58 -5.66 13.67
N ARG A 27 0.46 -5.97 14.45
CA ARG A 27 1.06 -5.03 15.41
C ARG A 27 1.86 -3.93 14.70
N ASP A 28 2.46 -4.27 13.56
CA ASP A 28 3.16 -3.30 12.71
C ASP A 28 2.15 -2.36 12.05
N LEU A 29 1.01 -2.87 11.58
CA LEU A 29 -0.10 -2.05 11.06
C LEU A 29 -0.71 -1.10 12.09
N GLU A 30 -0.79 -1.54 13.35
CA GLU A 30 -1.26 -0.72 14.48
C GLU A 30 -0.30 0.45 14.78
N ASN A 31 1.01 0.25 14.58
CA ASN A 31 2.04 1.26 14.82
C ASN A 31 2.27 2.20 13.62
N GLU A 32 2.32 1.66 12.40
CA GLU A 32 2.76 2.37 11.19
C GLU A 32 1.63 3.11 10.46
N ASN A 33 0.35 2.87 10.79
CA ASN A 33 -0.82 3.37 10.07
C ASN A 33 -0.90 2.82 8.62
N TYR A 34 -2.00 2.12 8.31
CA TYR A 34 -2.23 1.43 7.02
C TYR A 34 -1.86 2.24 5.76
N TYR A 35 -2.10 3.56 5.79
CA TYR A 35 -1.80 4.43 4.66
C TYR A 35 -0.31 4.62 4.42
N ASN A 36 0.53 4.60 5.45
CA ASN A 36 1.98 4.71 5.27
C ASN A 36 2.54 3.47 4.60
N ILE A 37 2.04 2.28 4.97
CA ILE A 37 2.42 1.02 4.31
C ILE A 37 2.02 1.04 2.85
N ILE A 38 0.77 1.39 2.54
CA ILE A 38 0.32 1.47 1.14
C ILE A 38 1.10 2.53 0.34
N ASN A 39 1.38 3.69 0.93
CA ASN A 39 2.13 4.75 0.27
C ASN A 39 3.60 4.37 0.09
N GLY A 40 4.21 3.66 1.03
CA GLY A 40 5.60 3.20 0.95
C GLY A 40 5.85 2.23 -0.20
N TYR A 41 4.83 1.46 -0.61
CA TYR A 41 4.91 0.60 -1.79
C TYR A 41 4.27 1.20 -3.05
N LYS A 42 3.62 2.37 -2.96
CA LYS A 42 2.91 2.99 -4.09
C LYS A 42 3.85 3.19 -5.29
N ASP A 43 5.06 3.63 -5.02
CA ASP A 43 6.08 3.95 -6.02
C ASP A 43 6.44 2.74 -6.90
N LEU A 44 6.35 1.52 -6.36
CA LEU A 44 6.57 0.29 -7.12
C LEU A 44 5.52 0.05 -8.20
N PHE A 45 4.37 0.73 -8.15
CA PHE A 45 3.26 0.57 -9.09
C PHE A 45 3.05 1.78 -10.00
N LEU A 46 3.88 2.81 -9.87
CA LEU A 46 3.82 3.99 -10.73
C LEU A 46 4.64 3.78 -12.01
N GLU A 47 4.13 4.34 -13.12
CA GLU A 47 4.86 4.45 -14.37
C GLU A 47 5.96 5.52 -14.23
N LEU A 48 7.12 5.21 -14.80
CA LEU A 48 8.24 6.11 -14.92
C LEU A 48 8.38 6.59 -16.37
N ASP A 49 8.83 7.82 -16.56
CA ASP A 49 9.23 8.32 -17.87
C ASP A 49 10.55 7.68 -18.35
N VAL A 50 10.97 8.02 -19.57
CA VAL A 50 12.23 7.53 -20.16
C VAL A 50 13.48 7.95 -19.38
N ASN A 51 13.37 8.91 -18.47
CA ASN A 51 14.44 9.42 -17.63
C ASN A 51 14.42 8.86 -16.20
N GLY A 52 13.44 8.00 -15.88
CA GLY A 52 13.27 7.41 -14.54
C GLY A 52 12.51 8.27 -13.54
N ASN A 53 11.82 9.33 -13.97
CA ASN A 53 10.98 10.16 -13.11
C ASN A 53 9.53 9.68 -13.11
N PHE A 54 8.81 9.86 -12.00
CA PHE A 54 7.36 9.59 -11.95
C PHE A 54 6.60 10.50 -12.93
N LEU A 55 5.64 9.91 -13.67
CA LEU A 55 4.77 10.69 -14.56
C LEU A 55 3.88 11.65 -13.76
N VAL A 56 3.65 12.84 -14.31
CA VAL A 56 2.70 13.83 -13.76
C VAL A 56 1.60 14.07 -14.80
N PRO A 57 0.33 13.68 -14.54
CA PRO A 57 -0.18 13.06 -13.31
C PRO A 57 0.25 11.60 -13.15
N ASP A 58 0.34 11.14 -11.89
CA ASP A 58 0.65 9.75 -11.53
C ASP A 58 -0.18 8.76 -12.35
N LYS A 59 0.49 7.83 -13.01
CA LYS A 59 -0.14 6.75 -13.78
C LYS A 59 0.32 5.40 -13.26
N TYR A 60 -0.63 4.48 -13.08
CA TYR A 60 -0.34 3.12 -12.61
C TYR A 60 0.01 2.22 -13.80
N LYS A 61 1.02 1.37 -13.63
CA LYS A 61 1.42 0.37 -14.62
C LYS A 61 0.56 -0.89 -14.56
#